data_AF-R9KTZ5-F1
#
_entry.id   AF-R9KTZ5-F1
#
_cell.length_a   1.000
_cell.length_b   1.000
_cell.length_c   1.000
_cell.angle_alpha   90.00
_cell.angle_beta   90.00
_cell.angle_gamma   90.00
#
_symmetry.space_group_name_H-M   'P 1'
#
loop_
_entity.id
_entity.type
_entity.pdbx_description
1 polymer ?
#
loop_
_entity_poly.entity_id
_entity_poly.type
_entity_poly.pdbx_seq_one_letter_code
_entity_poly.pdbx_strand_id
1 'polypeptide(L)'
;MLDKIYIRNLEVFGKHGVLPEENRLGQKFQINAVLFTSTRAAGLKDDLTKTIHYGEVSHFMADFMMGHTFQLIETVAEQMARAVLLKFPAMEKIRLEVVKPWAPIGLPLESVSVEIERGWHQAFVAIGSNLGEREDYLAMGVQGLKSCEDCKVEQVSGIIATKPYGVTNQPDFLNGMVKLKTLLDPWELLCQLHAIEQQAGRERKERWGPRTLDLDLIFYDDWVIDTEELKVPHPDMQNRAFVLQPLAELAPQFRHPLLHQTVSQMLERV
;
A
#
# COMPACT_ATOMS: atom_id res chain seq x y z
N MET A 1 13.00 13.27 7.51
CA MET A 1 12.87 13.55 6.06
C MET A 1 13.67 12.50 5.33
N LEU A 2 13.20 12.03 4.18
CA LEU A 2 13.94 11.11 3.32
C LEU A 2 14.92 11.90 2.45
N ASP A 3 16.08 11.32 2.18
CA ASP A 3 17.04 11.82 1.21
C ASP A 3 16.61 11.40 -0.20
N LYS A 4 17.22 12.00 -1.22
CA LYS A 4 16.84 11.80 -2.63
C LYS A 4 18.05 11.44 -3.47
N ILE A 5 17.90 10.39 -4.29
CA ILE A 5 18.85 10.04 -5.34
C ILE A 5 18.17 10.28 -6.69
N TYR A 6 18.84 11.02 -7.58
CA TYR A 6 18.30 11.36 -8.89
C TYR A 6 18.96 10.52 -9.99
N ILE A 7 18.13 9.85 -10.79
CA ILE A 7 18.52 9.24 -12.07
C ILE A 7 17.84 10.10 -13.14
N ARG A 8 18.63 10.65 -14.07
CA ARG A 8 18.13 11.56 -15.11
C ARG A 8 18.53 11.05 -16.48
N ASN A 9 17.59 11.17 -17.43
CA ASN A 9 17.77 10.84 -18.83
C ASN A 9 18.36 9.44 -19.04
N LEU A 10 17.87 8.44 -18.30
CA LEU A 10 18.24 7.05 -18.57
C LEU A 10 17.58 6.64 -19.89
N GLU A 11 18.38 6.56 -20.94
CA GLU A 11 17.89 6.24 -22.28
C GLU A 11 17.78 4.74 -22.48
N VAL A 12 16.61 4.30 -22.96
CA VAL A 12 16.33 2.88 -23.21
C VAL A 12 15.56 2.73 -24.51
N PHE A 13 15.81 1.66 -25.25
CA PHE A 13 15.03 1.31 -26.42
C PHE A 13 13.96 0.28 -26.04
N GLY A 14 12.69 0.60 -26.25
CA GLY A 14 11.56 -0.22 -25.83
C GLY A 14 10.52 -0.37 -26.94
N LYS A 15 9.59 -1.32 -26.77
CA LYS A 15 8.55 -1.65 -27.74
C LYS A 15 7.17 -1.31 -27.20
N HIS A 16 7.02 -0.17 -26.52
CA HIS A 16 5.74 0.24 -25.93
C HIS A 16 4.98 1.17 -26.88
N GLY A 17 3.67 0.98 -26.98
CA GLY A 17 2.80 1.77 -27.84
C GLY A 17 1.54 1.04 -28.27
N VAL A 18 0.55 1.83 -28.70
CA VAL A 18 -0.73 1.30 -29.18
C VAL A 18 -0.58 0.82 -30.62
N LEU A 19 0.26 1.47 -31.42
CA LEU A 19 0.41 1.15 -32.83
C LEU A 19 1.24 -0.12 -33.03
N PRO A 20 0.84 -1.05 -33.92
CA PRO A 20 1.60 -2.27 -34.21
C PRO A 20 3.06 -2.00 -34.62
N GLU A 21 3.31 -0.89 -35.31
CA GLU A 21 4.64 -0.47 -35.72
C GLU A 21 5.54 -0.14 -34.53
N GLU A 22 5.01 0.49 -33.49
CA GLU A 22 5.74 0.82 -32.25
C GLU A 22 6.18 -0.44 -31.53
N ASN A 23 5.32 -1.46 -31.49
CA ASN A 23 5.60 -2.73 -30.83
C ASN A 23 6.55 -3.62 -31.65
N ARG A 24 6.64 -3.41 -32.97
CA ARG A 24 7.55 -4.16 -33.85
C ARG A 24 8.93 -3.51 -33.95
N LEU A 25 8.96 -2.22 -34.28
CA LEU A 25 10.20 -1.48 -34.53
C LEU A 25 10.84 -1.00 -33.23
N GLY A 26 10.03 -0.69 -32.22
CA GLY A 26 10.47 -0.03 -31.01
C GLY A 26 10.80 1.45 -31.23
N GLN A 27 11.01 2.14 -30.11
CA GLN A 27 11.42 3.54 -30.11
C GLN A 27 12.25 3.84 -28.85
N LYS A 28 12.88 5.00 -28.85
CA LYS A 28 13.61 5.51 -27.69
C LYS A 28 12.62 6.00 -26.63
N PHE A 29 12.89 5.64 -25.39
CA PHE A 29 12.28 6.19 -24.19
C PHE A 29 13.36 6.79 -23.31
N GLN A 30 12.97 7.72 -22.45
CA GLN A 30 13.84 8.22 -21.38
C GLN A 30 13.13 8.02 -20.05
N ILE A 31 13.89 7.59 -19.05
CA ILE A 31 13.39 7.39 -17.69
C ILE A 31 14.07 8.40 -16.78
N ASN A 32 13.28 9.17 -16.05
CA ASN A 32 13.74 9.98 -14.93
C ASN A 32 13.19 9.37 -13.64
N ALA A 33 14.03 9.23 -12.61
CA ALA A 33 13.61 8.71 -11.33
C ALA A 33 14.18 9.51 -10.16
N VAL A 34 13.36 9.71 -9.14
CA VAL A 34 13.77 10.19 -7.81
C VAL A 34 13.52 9.08 -6.81
N LEU A 35 14.58 8.52 -6.26
CA LEU A 35 14.52 7.46 -5.26
C LEU A 35 14.55 8.11 -3.88
N PHE A 36 13.55 7.82 -3.05
CA PHE A 36 13.46 8.36 -1.69
C PHE A 36 13.88 7.28 -0.69
N THR A 37 14.98 7.54 0.04
CA THR A 37 15.55 6.62 1.02
C THR A 37 16.39 7.38 2.05
N SER A 38 16.80 6.71 3.13
CA SER A 38 17.77 7.27 4.07
C SER A 38 19.18 6.96 3.60
N THR A 39 19.98 7.97 3.29
CA THR A 39 21.38 7.83 2.87
C THR A 39 22.36 8.05 4.02
N ARG A 40 21.89 8.58 5.16
CA ARG A 40 22.73 8.97 6.30
C ARG A 40 23.64 7.84 6.80
N ALA A 41 23.09 6.63 6.94
CA ALA A 41 23.85 5.49 7.47
C ALA A 41 24.99 5.06 6.53
N ALA A 42 24.74 5.08 5.21
CA ALA A 42 25.76 4.84 4.20
C ALA A 42 26.79 5.97 4.16
N GLY A 43 26.36 7.23 4.15
CA GLY A 43 27.25 8.39 4.09
C GLY A 43 28.17 8.53 5.30
N LEU A 44 27.73 8.12 6.50
CA LEU A 44 28.56 8.14 7.70
C LEU A 44 29.60 7.00 7.73
N LYS A 45 29.31 5.88 7.08
CA LYS A 45 30.12 4.65 7.17
C LYS A 45 30.82 4.28 5.87
N ASP A 46 30.63 5.09 4.83
CA ASP A 46 31.06 4.82 3.46
C ASP A 46 30.75 3.37 3.02
N ASP A 47 29.49 2.97 3.21
CA ASP A 47 29.06 1.57 3.07
C ASP A 47 27.91 1.44 2.07
N LEU A 48 28.21 0.87 0.90
CA LEU A 48 27.27 0.63 -0.18
C LEU A 48 26.14 -0.34 0.21
N THR A 49 26.34 -1.22 1.19
CA THR A 49 25.29 -2.14 1.66
C THR A 49 24.18 -1.43 2.44
N LYS A 50 24.41 -0.17 2.84
CA LYS A 50 23.48 0.64 3.63
C LYS A 50 22.74 1.69 2.80
N THR A 51 22.84 1.63 1.47
CA THR A 51 22.13 2.52 0.55
C THR A 51 21.54 1.73 -0.61
N ILE A 52 20.70 2.40 -1.39
CA ILE A 52 20.24 1.88 -2.67
C ILE A 52 21.36 2.07 -3.70
N HIS A 53 21.78 0.98 -4.35
CA HIS A 53 22.73 1.05 -5.46
C HIS A 53 22.04 1.59 -6.71
N TYR A 54 22.17 2.89 -7.00
CA TYR A 54 21.53 3.54 -8.14
C TYR A 54 21.86 2.89 -9.49
N GLY A 55 23.05 2.30 -9.63
CA GLY A 55 23.41 1.49 -10.80
C GLY A 55 22.53 0.25 -10.97
N GLU A 56 22.22 -0.50 -9.90
CA GLU A 56 21.36 -1.69 -9.98
C GLU A 56 19.92 -1.29 -10.30
N VAL A 57 19.44 -0.18 -9.71
CA VAL A 57 18.12 0.37 -10.03
C VAL A 57 18.05 0.79 -11.50
N SER A 58 19.08 1.46 -12.01
CA SER A 58 19.13 1.89 -13.42
C SER A 58 19.11 0.71 -14.39
N HIS A 59 19.93 -0.33 -14.15
CA HIS A 59 19.92 -1.55 -14.96
C HIS A 59 18.57 -2.25 -14.87
N PHE A 60 18.00 -2.37 -13.66
CA PHE A 60 16.71 -3.01 -13.49
C PHE A 60 15.58 -2.29 -14.25
N MET A 61 15.52 -0.95 -14.19
CA MET A 61 14.54 -0.17 -14.96
C MET A 61 14.73 -0.34 -16.48
N ALA A 62 15.97 -0.36 -16.95
CA ALA A 62 16.28 -0.59 -18.36
C ALA A 62 15.88 -2.01 -18.81
N ASP A 63 16.24 -3.04 -18.04
CA ASP A 63 15.86 -4.42 -18.31
C ASP A 63 14.34 -4.61 -18.27
N PHE A 64 13.66 -3.94 -17.33
CA PHE A 64 12.20 -3.94 -17.25
C PHE A 64 11.58 -3.35 -18.52
N MET A 65 12.06 -2.21 -19.01
CA MET A 65 11.60 -1.63 -20.29
C MET A 65 11.83 -2.56 -21.48
N MET A 66 13.02 -3.16 -21.58
CA MET A 66 13.39 -4.00 -22.73
C MET A 66 12.67 -5.35 -22.72
N GLY A 67 12.41 -5.90 -21.52
CA GLY A 67 11.81 -7.22 -21.33
C GLY A 67 10.28 -7.25 -21.43
N HIS A 68 9.63 -6.09 -21.44
CA HIS A 68 8.16 -6.00 -21.51
C HIS A 68 7.70 -5.21 -22.73
N THR A 69 6.42 -5.38 -23.07
CA THR A 69 5.75 -4.60 -24.11
C THR A 69 4.36 -4.28 -23.61
N PHE A 70 4.05 -2.99 -23.58
CA PHE A 70 2.80 -2.45 -23.05
C PHE A 70 2.23 -1.45 -24.04
N GLN A 71 0.92 -1.30 -24.08
CA GLN A 71 0.27 -0.35 -24.98
C GLN A 71 0.41 1.10 -24.49
N LEU A 72 0.41 1.29 -23.17
CA LEU A 72 0.37 2.57 -22.48
C LEU A 72 1.66 2.81 -21.71
N ILE A 73 2.18 4.05 -21.74
CA ILE A 73 3.35 4.45 -20.95
C ILE A 73 2.99 4.63 -19.46
N GLU A 74 1.71 4.81 -19.17
CA GLU A 74 1.10 4.77 -17.84
C GLU A 74 1.29 3.39 -17.21
N THR A 75 0.97 2.31 -17.95
CA THR A 75 1.17 0.94 -17.48
C THR A 75 2.65 0.64 -17.26
N VAL A 76 3.53 1.15 -18.13
CA VAL A 76 4.98 1.05 -17.94
C VAL A 76 5.38 1.69 -16.61
N ALA A 77 4.98 2.94 -16.39
CA ALA A 77 5.33 3.68 -15.19
C ALA A 77 4.83 2.95 -13.93
N GLU A 78 3.56 2.54 -13.91
CA GLU A 78 2.93 1.86 -12.77
C GLU A 78 3.65 0.55 -12.41
N GLN A 79 3.79 -0.34 -13.41
CA GLN A 79 4.36 -1.66 -13.18
C GLN A 79 5.86 -1.60 -12.86
N MET A 80 6.59 -0.66 -13.47
CA MET A 80 8.00 -0.44 -13.16
C MET A 80 8.17 0.11 -11.74
N ALA A 81 7.39 1.11 -11.33
CA ALA A 81 7.45 1.67 -9.99
C ALA A 81 7.17 0.59 -8.92
N ARG A 82 6.11 -0.21 -9.11
CA ARG A 82 5.80 -1.37 -8.25
C ARG A 82 6.97 -2.35 -8.19
N ALA A 83 7.48 -2.78 -9.35
CA ALA A 83 8.57 -3.76 -9.42
C ALA A 83 9.86 -3.26 -8.76
N VAL A 84 10.18 -1.97 -8.90
CA VAL A 84 11.33 -1.33 -8.23
C VAL A 84 11.13 -1.33 -6.72
N LEU A 85 9.96 -0.90 -6.21
CA LEU A 85 9.69 -0.83 -4.77
C LEU A 85 9.67 -2.20 -4.09
N LEU A 86 9.25 -3.25 -4.81
CA LEU A 86 9.30 -4.63 -4.33
C LEU A 86 10.74 -5.16 -4.30
N LYS A 87 11.54 -4.89 -5.34
CA LYS A 87 12.91 -5.38 -5.47
C LYS A 87 13.89 -4.69 -4.52
N PHE A 88 13.69 -3.41 -4.22
CA PHE A 88 14.61 -2.60 -3.42
C PHE A 88 13.95 -2.18 -2.09
N PRO A 89 13.97 -3.04 -1.05
CA PRO A 89 13.19 -2.83 0.18
C PRO A 89 13.65 -1.64 1.03
N ALA A 90 14.85 -1.10 0.82
CA ALA A 90 15.31 0.14 1.45
C ALA A 90 14.68 1.41 0.83
N MET A 91 13.96 1.27 -0.29
CA MET A 91 13.25 2.35 -0.94
C MET A 91 11.87 2.50 -0.32
N GLU A 92 11.59 3.67 0.24
CA GLU A 92 10.28 3.98 0.82
C GLU A 92 9.33 4.54 -0.24
N LYS A 93 9.87 5.25 -1.24
CA LYS A 93 9.08 5.89 -2.30
C LYS A 93 9.92 6.09 -3.56
N ILE A 94 9.28 6.10 -4.71
CA ILE A 94 9.84 6.48 -6.01
C ILE A 94 8.92 7.49 -6.69
N ARG A 95 9.54 8.50 -7.30
CA ARG A 95 8.91 9.28 -8.36
C ARG A 95 9.52 8.86 -9.68
N LEU A 96 8.70 8.50 -10.64
CA LEU A 96 9.13 7.93 -11.91
C LEU A 96 8.44 8.66 -13.06
N GLU A 97 9.22 9.17 -13.99
CA GLU A 97 8.74 9.76 -15.23
C GLU A 97 9.22 8.92 -16.41
N VAL A 98 8.29 8.50 -17.26
CA VAL A 98 8.55 7.83 -18.53
C VAL A 98 8.27 8.80 -19.66
N VAL A 99 9.33 9.21 -20.35
CA VAL A 99 9.29 10.14 -21.47
C VAL A 99 9.31 9.36 -22.78
N LYS A 100 8.45 9.77 -23.70
CA LYS A 100 8.32 9.27 -25.07
C LYS A 100 8.60 10.43 -26.05
N PRO A 101 9.87 10.62 -26.45
CA PRO A 101 10.27 11.72 -27.34
C PRO A 101 9.66 11.63 -28.75
N TRP A 102 9.38 10.42 -29.24
CA TRP A 102 8.92 10.19 -30.61
C TRP A 102 7.45 9.75 -30.69
N ALA A 103 6.62 10.28 -29.79
CA ALA A 103 5.19 9.99 -29.80
C ALA A 103 4.55 10.39 -31.17
N PRO A 104 3.82 9.48 -31.84
CA PRO A 104 3.31 9.69 -33.20
C PRO A 104 2.04 10.57 -33.21
N ILE A 105 2.19 11.84 -32.84
CA ILE A 105 1.07 12.79 -32.64
C ILE A 105 0.81 13.63 -33.91
N GLY A 106 1.80 13.75 -34.81
CA GLY A 106 1.65 14.52 -36.06
C GLY A 106 1.60 16.04 -35.87
N LEU A 107 2.01 16.54 -34.70
CA LEU A 107 2.08 17.96 -34.36
C LEU A 107 3.49 18.30 -33.82
N PRO A 108 3.95 19.56 -33.91
CA PRO A 108 5.22 19.96 -33.34
C PRO A 108 5.16 19.96 -31.80
N LEU A 109 5.96 19.12 -31.16
CA LEU A 109 6.19 19.07 -29.71
C LEU A 109 7.58 18.49 -29.44
N GLU A 110 8.12 18.72 -28.24
CA GLU A 110 9.43 18.19 -27.83
C GLU A 110 9.34 16.72 -27.41
N SER A 111 8.43 16.40 -26.49
CA SER A 111 8.14 15.04 -26.03
C SER A 111 6.81 14.97 -25.28
N VAL A 112 6.31 13.76 -25.05
CA VAL A 112 5.24 13.49 -24.08
C VAL A 112 5.80 12.63 -22.95
N SER A 113 5.35 12.83 -21.72
CA SER A 113 5.73 11.98 -20.58
C SER A 113 4.57 11.71 -19.64
N VAL A 114 4.72 10.65 -18.86
CA VAL A 114 3.87 10.34 -17.71
C VAL A 114 4.75 10.29 -16.48
N GLU A 115 4.44 11.10 -15.48
CA GLU A 115 5.10 11.08 -14.16
C GLU A 115 4.12 10.55 -13.11
N ILE A 116 4.59 9.59 -12.31
CA ILE A 116 3.86 9.06 -11.16
C ILE A 116 4.74 9.09 -9.90
N GLU A 117 4.10 9.04 -8.74
CA GLU A 117 4.76 8.85 -7.46
C GLU A 117 4.09 7.69 -6.71
N ARG A 118 4.87 6.71 -6.27
CA ARG A 118 4.41 5.50 -5.56
C ARG A 118 5.34 5.20 -4.40
N GLY A 119 4.81 4.68 -3.29
CA GLY A 119 5.61 4.35 -2.13
C GLY A 119 4.90 3.39 -1.18
N TRP A 120 5.62 2.97 -0.15
CA TRP A 120 5.07 2.19 0.94
C TRP A 120 4.32 3.11 1.90
N HIS A 121 3.06 2.76 2.16
CA HIS A 121 2.15 3.45 3.07
C HIS A 121 1.90 2.61 4.31
N GLN A 122 1.78 3.23 5.47
CA GLN A 122 1.42 2.54 6.71
C GLN A 122 -0.10 2.44 6.83
N ALA A 123 -0.61 1.25 7.11
CA ALA A 123 -2.02 1.02 7.36
C ALA A 123 -2.25 0.24 8.66
N PHE A 124 -3.37 0.51 9.30
CA PHE A 124 -3.86 -0.21 10.46
C PHE A 124 -5.21 -0.81 10.14
N VAL A 125 -5.31 -2.13 10.20
CA VAL A 125 -6.52 -2.89 9.85
C VAL A 125 -7.01 -3.61 11.11
N ALA A 126 -8.22 -3.27 11.56
CA ALA A 126 -8.88 -4.04 12.60
C ALA A 126 -9.35 -5.37 12.02
N ILE A 127 -9.18 -6.45 12.77
CA ILE A 127 -9.59 -7.79 12.38
C ILE A 127 -10.54 -8.36 13.44
N GLY A 128 -11.68 -8.91 13.01
CA GLY A 128 -12.71 -9.41 13.90
C GLY A 128 -13.39 -10.68 13.39
N SER A 129 -13.84 -11.55 14.31
CA SER A 129 -14.61 -12.74 13.98
C SER A 129 -15.56 -13.14 15.12
N ASN A 130 -16.80 -13.53 14.81
CA ASN A 130 -17.73 -14.04 15.82
C ASN A 130 -18.52 -15.30 15.41
N LEU A 131 -18.24 -15.89 14.25
CA LEU A 131 -18.93 -17.07 13.76
C LEU A 131 -17.95 -18.21 13.47
N GLY A 132 -18.30 -19.43 13.88
CA GLY A 132 -17.51 -20.64 13.61
C GLY A 132 -16.18 -20.69 14.37
N GLU A 133 -15.15 -21.24 13.73
CA GLU A 133 -13.78 -21.33 14.24
C GLU A 133 -13.09 -19.96 14.16
N ARG A 134 -13.46 -19.07 15.10
CA ARG A 134 -13.08 -17.64 15.08
C ARG A 134 -11.57 -17.41 14.97
N GLU A 135 -10.76 -18.17 15.71
CA GLU A 135 -9.29 -18.06 15.68
C GLU A 135 -8.72 -18.41 14.30
N ASP A 136 -9.24 -19.45 13.66
CA ASP A 136 -8.82 -19.88 12.31
C ASP A 136 -9.16 -18.81 11.27
N TYR A 137 -10.32 -18.15 11.38
CA TYR A 137 -10.67 -17.04 10.50
C TYR A 137 -9.75 -15.83 10.68
N LEU A 138 -9.41 -15.48 11.93
CA LEU A 138 -8.45 -14.41 12.18
C LEU A 138 -7.07 -14.75 11.60
N ALA A 139 -6.60 -15.98 11.81
CA ALA A 139 -5.34 -16.46 11.25
C ALA A 139 -5.34 -16.44 9.71
N MET A 140 -6.46 -16.83 9.09
CA MET A 140 -6.65 -16.78 7.65
C MET A 140 -6.63 -15.33 7.13
N GLY A 141 -7.26 -14.39 7.84
CA GLY A 141 -7.23 -12.96 7.48
C GLY A 141 -5.81 -12.38 7.49
N VAL A 142 -5.05 -12.66 8.55
CA VAL A 142 -3.64 -12.27 8.65
C VAL A 142 -2.80 -12.94 7.55
N GLN A 143 -3.04 -14.22 7.27
CA GLN A 143 -2.31 -14.94 6.23
C GLN A 143 -2.64 -14.42 4.82
N GLY A 144 -3.90 -14.02 4.57
CA GLY A 144 -4.31 -13.38 3.32
C GLY A 144 -3.55 -12.07 3.08
N LEU A 145 -3.39 -11.24 4.12
CA LEU A 145 -2.57 -10.03 4.05
C LEU A 145 -1.08 -10.33 3.84
N LYS A 146 -0.53 -11.35 4.50
CA LYS A 146 0.86 -11.78 4.32
C LYS A 146 1.15 -12.35 2.93
N SER A 147 0.14 -12.93 2.27
CA SER A 147 0.27 -13.55 0.96
C SER A 147 0.14 -12.54 -0.19
N CYS A 148 -0.29 -11.30 0.09
CA CYS A 148 -0.32 -10.21 -0.86
C CYS A 148 1.09 -9.60 -0.97
N GLU A 149 1.73 -9.69 -2.13
CA GLU A 149 3.09 -9.16 -2.36
C GLU A 149 3.21 -7.66 -2.09
N ASP A 150 2.12 -6.93 -2.33
CA ASP A 150 2.02 -5.49 -2.12
C ASP A 150 1.69 -5.12 -0.67
N CYS A 151 1.67 -6.10 0.24
CA CYS A 151 1.49 -5.91 1.67
C CYS A 151 2.63 -6.54 2.47
N LYS A 152 3.06 -5.84 3.52
CA LYS A 152 4.07 -6.29 4.49
C LYS A 152 3.48 -6.13 5.88
N VAL A 153 2.99 -7.22 6.46
CA VAL A 153 2.52 -7.24 7.85
C VAL A 153 3.72 -7.01 8.77
N GLU A 154 3.75 -5.89 9.47
CA GLU A 154 4.83 -5.53 10.40
C GLU A 154 4.57 -6.14 11.78
N GLN A 155 3.35 -6.00 12.29
CA GLN A 155 2.96 -6.44 13.62
C GLN A 155 1.47 -6.83 13.66
N VAL A 156 1.13 -7.75 14.58
CA VAL A 156 -0.25 -8.15 14.90
C VAL A 156 -0.38 -8.08 16.41
N SER A 157 -1.46 -7.48 16.91
CA SER A 157 -1.71 -7.36 18.35
C SER A 157 -2.09 -8.70 18.98
N GLY A 158 -2.17 -8.73 20.31
CA GLY A 158 -2.95 -9.76 20.99
C GLY A 158 -4.42 -9.77 20.54
N ILE A 159 -5.04 -10.95 20.64
CA ILE A 159 -6.47 -11.13 20.38
C ILE A 159 -7.23 -10.90 21.69
N ILE A 160 -8.29 -10.11 21.64
CA ILE A 160 -9.19 -9.88 22.78
C ILE A 160 -10.59 -10.43 22.49
N ALA A 161 -11.21 -11.03 23.49
CA ALA A 161 -12.60 -11.47 23.45
C ALA A 161 -13.50 -10.35 23.98
N THR A 162 -14.52 -9.95 23.21
CA THR A 162 -15.42 -8.86 23.58
C THR A 162 -16.87 -9.20 23.27
N LYS A 163 -17.79 -8.66 24.07
CA LYS A 163 -19.22 -8.74 23.76
C LYS A 163 -19.54 -8.02 22.45
N PRO A 164 -20.59 -8.42 21.73
CA PRO A 164 -21.00 -7.76 20.49
C PRO A 164 -21.32 -6.27 20.67
N TYR A 165 -20.91 -5.45 19.70
CA TYR A 165 -21.26 -4.03 19.64
C TYR A 165 -22.51 -3.81 18.77
N GLY A 166 -23.47 -3.01 19.23
CA GLY A 166 -24.73 -2.78 18.53
C GLY A 166 -25.75 -3.90 18.77
N VAL A 167 -25.77 -4.94 17.94
CA VAL A 167 -26.70 -6.08 18.08
C VAL A 167 -26.12 -7.07 19.09
N THR A 168 -26.75 -7.21 20.26
CA THR A 168 -26.17 -7.98 21.39
C THR A 168 -26.57 -9.45 21.44
N ASN A 169 -27.57 -9.90 20.67
CA ASN A 169 -28.03 -11.29 20.66
C ASN A 169 -27.21 -12.13 19.65
N GLN A 170 -25.89 -12.19 19.84
CA GLN A 170 -24.96 -12.96 19.01
C GLN A 170 -23.71 -13.40 19.82
N PRO A 171 -22.89 -14.34 19.33
CA PRO A 171 -21.69 -14.79 20.06
C PRO A 171 -20.66 -13.67 20.24
N ASP A 172 -19.83 -13.81 21.27
CA ASP A 172 -18.71 -12.90 21.54
C ASP A 172 -17.74 -12.85 20.34
N PHE A 173 -17.21 -11.66 20.08
CA PHE A 173 -16.21 -11.42 19.04
C PHE A 173 -14.82 -11.67 19.57
N LEU A 174 -13.97 -12.23 18.71
CA LEU A 174 -12.52 -12.08 18.83
C LEU A 174 -12.11 -10.87 17.97
N ASN A 175 -11.34 -9.95 18.54
CA ASN A 175 -10.85 -8.76 17.85
C ASN A 175 -9.34 -8.60 18.00
N GLY A 176 -8.70 -8.00 17.00
CA GLY A 176 -7.30 -7.64 16.99
C GLY A 176 -6.99 -6.51 16.02
N MET A 177 -5.71 -6.17 15.91
CA MET A 177 -5.21 -5.14 15.00
C MET A 177 -4.01 -5.68 14.22
N VAL A 178 -3.96 -5.35 12.93
CA VAL A 178 -2.83 -5.62 12.05
C VAL A 178 -2.23 -4.29 11.62
N LYS A 179 -0.94 -4.10 11.93
CA LYS A 179 -0.14 -3.00 11.39
C LYS A 179 0.64 -3.51 10.19
N LEU A 180 0.51 -2.84 9.06
CA LEU A 180 1.16 -3.24 7.81
C LEU A 180 1.70 -2.04 7.03
N LYS A 181 2.68 -2.31 6.16
CA LYS A 181 3.03 -1.43 5.05
C LYS A 181 2.41 -1.96 3.76
N THR A 182 1.93 -1.09 2.87
CA THR A 182 1.38 -1.51 1.58
C THR A 182 1.78 -0.58 0.43
N LEU A 183 1.87 -1.14 -0.79
CA LEU A 183 1.97 -0.38 -2.04
C LEU A 183 0.61 -0.06 -2.66
N LEU A 184 -0.46 -0.71 -2.17
CA LEU A 184 -1.82 -0.50 -2.63
C LEU A 184 -2.32 0.86 -2.15
N ASP A 185 -3.04 1.58 -3.01
CA ASP A 185 -3.79 2.75 -2.57
C ASP A 185 -4.91 2.35 -1.56
N PRO A 186 -5.52 3.30 -0.84
CA PRO A 186 -6.55 2.98 0.17
C PRO A 186 -7.75 2.19 -0.37
N TRP A 187 -8.19 2.45 -1.61
CA TRP A 187 -9.31 1.75 -2.23
C TRP A 187 -8.90 0.37 -2.72
N GLU A 188 -7.70 0.22 -3.29
CA GLU A 188 -7.13 -1.08 -3.63
C GLU A 188 -6.96 -1.96 -2.40
N LEU A 189 -6.47 -1.40 -1.29
CA LEU A 189 -6.38 -2.10 -0.01
C LEU A 189 -7.77 -2.53 0.47
N LEU A 190 -8.76 -1.63 0.44
CA LEU A 190 -10.15 -1.97 0.80
C LEU A 190 -10.70 -3.13 -0.05
N CYS A 191 -10.45 -3.11 -1.37
CA CYS A 191 -10.79 -4.21 -2.27
C CYS A 191 -10.11 -5.52 -1.86
N GLN A 192 -8.83 -5.48 -1.50
CA GLN A 192 -8.09 -6.65 -1.01
C GLN A 192 -8.66 -7.18 0.30
N LEU A 193 -9.02 -6.30 1.24
CA LEU A 193 -9.68 -6.70 2.50
C LEU A 193 -11.00 -7.42 2.21
N HIS A 194 -11.84 -6.84 1.35
CA HIS A 194 -13.11 -7.46 0.94
C HIS A 194 -12.92 -8.80 0.22
N ALA A 195 -11.85 -8.98 -0.55
CA ALA A 195 -11.54 -10.25 -1.20
C ALA A 195 -11.19 -11.33 -0.16
N ILE A 196 -10.41 -11.00 0.86
CA ILE A 196 -10.06 -11.90 1.96
C ILE A 196 -11.30 -12.28 2.76
N GLU A 197 -12.19 -11.34 3.05
CA GLU A 197 -13.47 -11.61 3.71
C GLU A 197 -14.38 -12.57 2.92
N GLN A 198 -14.44 -12.39 1.60
CA GLN A 198 -15.21 -13.28 0.73
C GLN A 198 -14.64 -14.70 0.73
N GLN A 199 -13.32 -14.85 0.73
CA GLN A 199 -12.67 -16.15 0.88
C GLN A 199 -12.96 -16.79 2.24
N ALA A 200 -13.22 -15.98 3.28
CA ALA A 200 -13.67 -16.43 4.59
C ALA A 200 -15.16 -16.83 4.65
N GLY A 201 -15.89 -16.74 3.53
CA GLY A 201 -17.32 -17.01 3.49
C GLY A 201 -18.19 -15.92 4.13
N ARG A 202 -17.71 -14.67 4.20
CA ARG A 202 -18.51 -13.56 4.75
C ARG A 202 -19.74 -13.29 3.86
N GLU A 203 -20.94 -13.40 4.44
CA GLU A 203 -22.20 -13.03 3.79
C GLU A 203 -22.77 -11.72 4.35
N ARG A 204 -23.03 -10.72 3.49
CA ARG A 204 -23.58 -9.41 3.90
C ARG A 204 -25.11 -9.42 3.92
N LYS A 205 -25.71 -10.18 4.83
CA LYS A 205 -27.18 -10.31 4.98
C LYS A 205 -27.82 -9.20 5.81
N GLU A 206 -27.21 -8.83 6.93
CA GLU A 206 -27.72 -7.84 7.87
C GLU A 206 -26.62 -6.86 8.30
N ARG A 207 -27.00 -5.59 8.51
CA ARG A 207 -26.08 -4.57 9.05
C ARG A 207 -25.72 -4.93 10.49
N TRP A 208 -24.43 -5.12 10.76
CA TRP A 208 -23.87 -5.58 12.07
C TRP A 208 -24.25 -7.01 12.48
N GLY A 209 -24.65 -7.84 11.53
CA GLY A 209 -24.88 -9.26 11.77
C GLY A 209 -23.60 -10.06 12.04
N PRO A 210 -23.73 -11.33 12.47
CA PRO A 210 -22.62 -12.25 12.63
C PRO A 210 -21.83 -12.43 11.34
N ARG A 211 -20.51 -12.59 11.46
CA ARG A 211 -19.58 -12.72 10.33
C ARG A 211 -18.39 -13.60 10.69
N THR A 212 -17.95 -14.36 9.70
CA THR A 212 -16.78 -15.23 9.78
C THR A 212 -15.49 -14.42 9.92
N LEU A 213 -15.35 -13.34 9.15
CA LEU A 213 -14.22 -12.42 9.21
C LEU A 213 -14.68 -10.99 8.90
N ASP A 214 -14.13 -10.03 9.60
CA ASP A 214 -14.33 -8.59 9.42
C ASP A 214 -12.95 -7.93 9.38
N LEU A 215 -12.68 -7.17 8.32
CA LEU A 215 -11.44 -6.43 8.11
C LEU A 215 -11.78 -4.97 7.83
N ASP A 216 -11.55 -4.10 8.82
CA ASP A 216 -11.83 -2.67 8.72
C ASP A 216 -10.53 -1.87 8.63
N LEU A 217 -10.37 -1.02 7.60
CA LEU A 217 -9.26 -0.08 7.49
C LEU A 217 -9.46 1.07 8.50
N ILE A 218 -8.63 1.13 9.54
CA ILE A 218 -8.73 2.11 10.63
C ILE A 218 -7.96 3.38 10.33
N PHE A 219 -6.70 3.25 9.90
CA PHE A 219 -5.82 4.36 9.52
C PHE A 219 -5.06 4.00 8.25
N TYR A 220 -4.75 5.01 7.44
CA TYR A 220 -3.86 4.92 6.28
C TYR A 220 -3.01 6.19 6.27
N ASP A 221 -1.73 6.05 6.61
CA ASP A 221 -0.84 7.16 7.00
C ASP A 221 -1.58 8.17 7.92
N ASP A 222 -1.37 9.46 7.70
CA ASP A 222 -2.12 10.56 8.31
C ASP A 222 -3.28 11.05 7.43
N TRP A 223 -3.71 10.26 6.44
CA TRP A 223 -4.70 10.69 5.45
C TRP A 223 -6.08 10.80 6.06
N VAL A 224 -6.84 11.76 5.54
CA VAL A 224 -8.26 11.93 5.82
C VAL A 224 -9.02 11.74 4.51
N ILE A 225 -9.82 10.69 4.44
CA ILE A 225 -10.67 10.32 3.31
C ILE A 225 -12.11 10.32 3.82
N ASP A 226 -13.00 11.04 3.14
CA ASP A 226 -14.42 11.10 3.45
C ASP A 226 -15.23 11.01 2.14
N THR A 227 -15.35 9.79 1.61
CA THR A 227 -16.22 9.49 0.47
C THR A 227 -17.36 8.55 0.89
N GLU A 228 -18.28 8.26 -0.03
CA GLU A 228 -19.36 7.30 0.23
C GLU A 228 -18.82 5.87 0.37
N GLU A 229 -17.76 5.54 -0.37
CA GLU A 229 -17.16 4.22 -0.46
C GLU A 229 -16.13 3.95 0.65
N LEU A 230 -15.38 4.98 1.09
CA LEU A 230 -14.29 4.83 2.05
C LEU A 230 -14.20 6.04 2.98
N LYS A 231 -14.06 5.76 4.29
CA LYS A 231 -13.79 6.76 5.32
C LYS A 231 -12.58 6.36 6.14
N VAL A 232 -11.54 7.19 6.11
CA VAL A 232 -10.29 7.02 6.86
C VAL A 232 -9.97 8.35 7.56
N PRO A 233 -9.65 8.37 8.86
CA PRO A 233 -9.74 7.27 9.80
C PRO A 233 -11.15 6.69 9.91
N HIS A 234 -11.27 5.42 10.31
CA HIS A 234 -12.58 4.79 10.46
C HIS A 234 -13.47 5.63 11.42
N PRO A 235 -14.68 6.04 11.02
CA PRO A 235 -15.41 7.16 11.63
C PRO A 235 -15.85 6.95 13.09
N ASP A 236 -15.96 5.68 13.52
CA ASP A 236 -16.41 5.29 14.86
C ASP A 236 -15.32 4.59 15.67
N MET A 237 -14.05 4.63 15.21
CA MET A 237 -12.96 3.90 15.88
C MET A 237 -12.69 4.43 17.30
N GLN A 238 -12.82 5.74 17.51
CA GLN A 238 -12.58 6.45 18.77
C GLN A 238 -13.58 6.12 19.87
N ASN A 239 -14.70 5.48 19.55
CA ASN A 239 -15.73 5.08 20.52
C ASN A 239 -15.65 3.58 20.85
N ARG A 240 -14.69 2.85 20.28
CA ARG A 240 -14.62 1.39 20.34
C ARG A 240 -13.37 0.93 21.09
N ALA A 241 -13.52 0.59 22.37
CA ALA A 241 -12.44 0.02 23.18
C ALA A 241 -11.81 -1.21 22.51
N PHE A 242 -12.61 -2.06 21.87
CA PHE A 242 -12.13 -3.27 21.19
C PHE A 242 -11.29 -2.99 19.93
N VAL A 243 -11.32 -1.76 19.40
CA VAL A 243 -10.41 -1.28 18.33
C VAL A 243 -9.20 -0.57 18.95
N LEU A 244 -9.45 0.30 19.92
CA LEU A 244 -8.43 1.13 20.56
C LEU A 244 -7.43 0.32 21.39
N GLN A 245 -7.87 -0.72 22.10
CA GLN A 245 -7.02 -1.56 22.94
C GLN A 245 -5.94 -2.31 22.11
N PRO A 246 -6.28 -3.10 21.07
CA PRO A 246 -5.27 -3.75 20.25
C PRO A 246 -4.44 -2.73 19.44
N LEU A 247 -5.02 -1.58 19.06
CA LEU A 247 -4.25 -0.52 18.41
C LEU A 247 -3.23 0.13 19.35
N ALA A 248 -3.57 0.33 20.63
CA ALA A 248 -2.68 0.90 21.63
C ALA A 248 -1.50 -0.01 21.95
N GLU A 249 -1.65 -1.32 21.77
CA GLU A 249 -0.55 -2.29 21.85
C GLU A 249 0.49 -2.04 20.75
N LEU A 250 0.04 -1.78 19.52
CA LEU A 250 0.92 -1.64 18.35
C LEU A 250 1.46 -0.21 18.17
N ALA A 251 0.65 0.80 18.45
CA ALA A 251 0.96 2.19 18.14
C ALA A 251 0.30 3.19 19.12
N PRO A 252 0.66 3.16 20.42
CA PRO A 252 0.01 3.96 21.46
C PRO A 252 0.12 5.48 21.21
N GLN A 253 1.22 5.91 20.58
CA GLN A 253 1.52 7.32 20.31
C GLN A 253 1.06 7.78 18.92
N PHE A 254 0.45 6.90 18.11
CA PHE A 254 -0.09 7.30 16.82
C PHE A 254 -1.19 8.34 17.03
N ARG A 255 -1.15 9.44 16.28
CA ARG A 255 -2.08 10.55 16.45
C ARG A 255 -3.18 10.48 15.41
N HIS A 256 -4.42 10.54 15.87
CA HIS A 256 -5.57 10.68 15.00
C HIS A 256 -5.47 12.03 14.25
N PRO A 257 -5.52 12.07 12.91
CA PRO A 257 -5.29 13.29 12.13
C PRO A 257 -6.35 14.37 12.37
N LEU A 258 -7.60 13.97 12.62
CA LEU A 258 -8.69 14.92 12.96
C LEU A 258 -8.79 15.29 14.45
N LEU A 259 -8.71 14.32 15.37
CA LEU A 259 -8.89 14.59 16.80
C LEU A 259 -7.61 15.14 17.46
N HIS A 260 -6.46 14.98 16.80
CA HIS A 260 -5.12 15.31 17.32
C HIS A 260 -4.74 14.62 18.63
N GLN A 261 -5.50 13.61 19.02
CA GLN A 261 -5.26 12.76 20.19
C GLN A 261 -4.41 11.55 19.81
N THR A 262 -3.57 11.11 20.74
CA THR A 262 -2.89 9.81 20.61
C THR A 262 -3.89 8.67 20.82
N VAL A 263 -3.59 7.48 20.28
CA VAL A 263 -4.38 6.27 20.52
C VAL A 263 -4.55 6.01 22.01
N SER A 264 -3.50 6.15 22.83
CA SER A 264 -3.60 6.00 24.28
C SER A 264 -4.58 7.00 24.92
N GLN A 265 -4.54 8.27 24.51
CA GLN A 265 -5.49 9.29 25.02
C GLN A 265 -6.94 9.03 24.58
N MET A 266 -7.16 8.40 23.43
CA MET A 266 -8.50 7.98 23.02
C MET A 266 -8.96 6.78 23.84
N LEU A 267 -8.09 5.78 24.06
CA LEU A 267 -8.39 4.60 24.87
C LEU A 267 -8.76 4.94 26.32
N GLU A 268 -8.07 5.89 26.95
CA GLU A 268 -8.38 6.35 28.31
C GLU A 268 -9.79 6.97 28.47
N ARG A 269 -10.43 7.35 27.36
CA ARG A 269 -11.73 8.02 27.36
C ARG A 269 -12.90 7.07 27.06
N VAL A 270 -12.63 5.80 26.75
CA VAL A 270 -13.63 4.80 26.33
C VAL A 270 -13.80 3.71 27.38
#